data_AF-A0A421CH30-F1
#
_entry.id   AF-A0A421CH30-F1
#
_cell.length_a   1.000
_cell.length_b   1.000
_cell.length_c   1.000
_cell.angle_alpha   90.00
_cell.angle_beta   90.00
_cell.angle_gamma   90.00
#
_symmetry.space_group_name_H-M   'P 1'
#
loop_
_entity.id
_entity.type
_entity.pdbx_description
1 polymer ?
#
loop_
_entity_poly.entity_id
_entity_poly.type
_entity_poly.pdbx_seq_one_letter_code
_entity_poly.pdbx_strand_id
1 'polypeptide(L)'
;MMMDPKSFKTLIIDNAVGLLWDQWMNLGASSKTGQSVKALSDPESAIAFSSYFCKHEKRLEKISLDWSKENLQYINHSRLKRLRKVVTEHVQLPVDISEMHAASTSSKYITEPDAREVSNLLIRLRLIFGSTTRAEVIFHLLTTGSANSNQIANRRFLNQKAVLLELEKLAKAGVLVEKRSARERLFSVQRDFAGLFEFEIQSISASWFLLASLLILEKCLTDELIEDEYLVLSAFMDQKKRVSEYLQRAGECNLTLSGSTAYEFYESVTEYYRCLCPLSQA
;
A
#
# COMPACT_ATOMS: atom_id res chain seq x y z
N MET A 1 11.71 15.34 22.45
CA MET A 1 12.73 16.03 21.63
C MET A 1 12.31 15.81 20.19
N MET A 2 11.94 16.89 19.51
CA MET A 2 11.47 16.85 18.12
C MET A 2 12.51 16.16 17.24
N MET A 3 12.05 15.31 16.32
CA MET A 3 12.92 14.70 15.32
C MET A 3 13.44 15.79 14.39
N ASP A 4 14.72 15.83 14.09
CA ASP A 4 15.19 16.77 13.08
C ASP A 4 14.66 16.37 11.67
N PRO A 5 14.31 17.33 10.80
CA PRO A 5 13.77 17.05 9.47
C PRO A 5 14.63 16.14 8.59
N LYS A 6 15.96 16.24 8.67
CA LYS A 6 16.88 15.44 7.85
C LYS A 6 16.90 13.98 8.28
N SER A 7 16.92 13.71 9.58
CA SER A 7 16.76 12.37 10.12
C SER A 7 15.38 11.81 9.82
N PHE A 8 14.33 12.65 9.88
CA PHE A 8 12.98 12.18 9.53
C PHE A 8 12.88 11.77 8.06
N LYS A 9 13.45 12.57 7.15
CA LYS A 9 13.55 12.24 5.72
C LYS A 9 14.25 10.89 5.50
N THR A 10 15.39 10.69 6.16
CA THR A 10 16.16 9.44 6.09
C THR A 10 15.34 8.25 6.59
N LEU A 11 14.69 8.40 7.75
CA LEU A 11 13.81 7.39 8.32
C LEU A 11 12.66 7.00 7.37
N ILE A 12 12.03 7.97 6.70
CA ILE A 12 10.94 7.69 5.75
C ILE A 12 11.47 6.89 4.55
N ILE A 13 12.63 7.27 4.00
CA ILE A 13 13.25 6.56 2.86
C ILE A 13 13.58 5.12 3.26
N ASP A 14 14.24 4.92 4.41
CA ASP A 14 14.65 3.61 4.88
C ASP A 14 13.44 2.69 5.13
N ASN A 15 12.38 3.21 5.76
CA ASN A 15 11.15 2.43 6.00
C ASN A 15 10.40 2.09 4.72
N ALA A 16 10.30 3.03 3.77
CA ALA A 16 9.63 2.78 2.50
C ALA A 16 10.39 1.76 1.64
N VAL A 17 11.72 1.87 1.59
CA VAL A 17 12.59 0.90 0.89
C VAL A 17 12.56 -0.46 1.58
N GLY A 18 12.62 -0.50 2.91
CA GLY A 18 12.52 -1.74 3.68
C GLY A 18 11.19 -2.46 3.47
N LEU A 19 10.07 -1.73 3.52
CA LEU A 19 8.74 -2.26 3.21
C LEU A 19 8.68 -2.81 1.77
N LEU A 20 9.23 -2.09 0.78
CA LEU A 20 9.25 -2.58 -0.61
C LEU A 20 10.07 -3.88 -0.75
N TRP A 21 11.21 -3.99 -0.06
CA TRP A 21 12.01 -5.22 -0.08
C TRP A 21 11.29 -6.38 0.57
N ASP A 22 10.63 -6.17 1.70
CA ASP A 22 9.79 -7.20 2.34
C ASP A 22 8.68 -7.67 1.39
N GLN A 23 8.00 -6.73 0.73
CA GLN A 23 6.99 -7.05 -0.27
C GLN A 23 7.59 -7.90 -1.40
N TRP A 24 8.74 -7.52 -1.95
CA TRP A 24 9.40 -8.29 -3.01
C TRP A 24 9.85 -9.68 -2.56
N MET A 25 10.37 -9.82 -1.34
CA MET A 25 10.76 -11.13 -0.79
C MET A 25 9.54 -12.05 -0.63
N ASN A 26 8.45 -11.53 -0.06
CA ASN A 26 7.20 -12.28 0.07
C ASN A 26 6.62 -12.65 -1.31
N LEU A 27 6.83 -11.80 -2.31
CA LEU A 27 6.45 -12.06 -3.70
C LEU A 27 7.43 -12.99 -4.44
N GLY A 28 8.38 -13.65 -3.77
CA GLY A 28 9.26 -14.65 -4.39
C GLY A 28 10.53 -14.08 -5.03
N ALA A 29 10.90 -12.83 -4.71
CA ALA A 29 12.15 -12.27 -5.20
C ALA A 29 13.30 -12.56 -4.22
N SER A 30 14.41 -13.10 -4.73
CA SER A 30 15.59 -13.42 -3.93
C SER A 30 16.32 -12.14 -3.49
N SER A 31 16.25 -11.80 -2.20
CA SER A 31 17.03 -10.71 -1.59
C SER A 31 17.71 -11.16 -0.30
N LYS A 32 18.84 -10.51 0.03
CA LYS A 32 19.60 -10.71 1.29
C LYS A 32 19.21 -9.71 2.39
N THR A 33 18.21 -8.88 2.16
CA THR A 33 17.79 -7.82 3.09
C THR A 33 16.88 -8.37 4.18
N GLY A 34 17.41 -8.58 5.39
CA GLY A 34 16.78 -9.36 6.45
C GLY A 34 15.98 -8.56 7.47
N GLN A 35 15.00 -7.75 7.06
CA GLN A 35 14.00 -7.25 7.98
C GLN A 35 12.61 -7.60 7.45
N SER A 36 11.90 -8.44 8.20
CA SER A 36 10.52 -8.81 7.88
C SER A 36 9.59 -7.72 8.41
N VAL A 37 8.84 -7.14 7.49
CA VAL A 37 7.79 -6.17 7.79
C VAL A 37 6.48 -6.94 7.87
N LYS A 38 5.69 -6.68 8.90
CA LYS A 38 4.30 -7.14 8.95
C LYS A 38 3.42 -6.26 8.04
N ALA A 39 3.56 -6.40 6.71
CA ALA A 39 2.55 -5.96 5.75
C ALA A 39 2.11 -7.09 4.78
N LEU A 40 0.80 -7.18 4.49
CA LEU A 40 0.27 -8.09 3.47
C LEU A 40 0.82 -7.68 2.09
N SER A 41 1.17 -8.66 1.28
CA SER A 41 1.79 -8.46 -0.03
C SER A 41 0.82 -7.88 -1.04
N ASP A 42 1.27 -6.83 -1.73
CA ASP A 42 0.49 -6.05 -2.67
C ASP A 42 1.33 -5.76 -3.92
N PRO A 43 1.20 -6.59 -4.98
CA PRO A 43 2.00 -6.47 -6.19
C PRO A 43 1.92 -5.10 -6.85
N GLU A 44 0.73 -4.51 -6.97
CA GLU A 44 0.61 -3.21 -7.64
C GLU A 44 1.26 -2.09 -6.86
N SER A 45 1.24 -2.16 -5.52
CA SER A 45 1.94 -1.20 -4.67
C SER A 45 3.44 -1.38 -4.78
N ALA A 46 3.94 -2.62 -4.70
CA ALA A 46 5.36 -2.91 -4.89
C ALA A 46 5.86 -2.38 -6.25
N ILE A 47 5.12 -2.61 -7.32
CA ILE A 47 5.45 -2.14 -8.68
C ILE A 47 5.45 -0.61 -8.76
N ALA A 48 4.32 0.02 -8.38
CA ALA A 48 4.12 1.46 -8.58
C ALA A 48 5.12 2.30 -7.78
N PHE A 49 5.39 1.92 -6.54
CA PHE A 49 6.29 2.68 -5.67
C PHE A 49 7.77 2.33 -5.89
N SER A 50 8.10 1.13 -6.39
CA SER A 50 9.47 0.84 -6.83
C SER A 50 9.93 1.76 -7.96
N SER A 51 9.01 2.17 -8.86
CA SER A 51 9.32 3.17 -9.89
C SER A 51 9.74 4.54 -9.34
N TYR A 52 9.29 4.90 -8.13
CA TYR A 52 9.66 6.15 -7.47
C TYR A 52 10.90 5.98 -6.58
N PHE A 53 10.91 4.96 -5.73
CA PHE A 53 11.99 4.73 -4.76
C PHE A 53 13.28 4.19 -5.38
N CYS A 54 13.31 3.87 -6.69
CA CYS A 54 14.54 3.50 -7.38
C CYS A 54 15.61 4.60 -7.37
N LYS A 55 15.23 5.87 -7.19
CA LYS A 55 16.17 7.00 -6.99
C LYS A 55 16.99 6.86 -5.70
N HIS A 56 16.47 6.14 -4.71
CA HIS A 56 17.14 5.83 -3.44
C HIS A 56 17.73 4.43 -3.41
N GLU A 57 17.08 3.45 -4.05
CA GLU A 57 17.56 2.06 -4.15
C GLU A 57 17.37 1.51 -5.57
N LYS A 58 18.42 1.61 -6.39
CA LYS A 58 18.38 1.30 -7.83
C LYS A 58 17.91 -0.12 -8.15
N ARG A 59 18.14 -1.09 -7.26
CA ARG A 59 17.75 -2.50 -7.49
C ARG A 59 16.23 -2.69 -7.58
N LEU A 60 15.44 -1.80 -6.97
CA LEU A 60 13.97 -1.85 -7.00
C LEU A 60 13.40 -1.74 -8.41
N GLU A 61 14.05 -0.99 -9.31
CA GLU A 61 13.59 -0.85 -10.69
C GLU A 61 13.69 -2.19 -11.43
N LYS A 62 14.86 -2.83 -11.37
CA LYS A 62 15.10 -4.10 -12.06
C LYS A 62 14.21 -5.22 -11.51
N ILE A 63 14.08 -5.33 -10.19
CA ILE A 63 13.29 -6.41 -9.58
C ILE A 63 11.80 -6.25 -9.89
N SER A 64 11.29 -5.02 -9.90
CA SER A 64 9.92 -4.71 -10.29
C SER A 64 9.63 -5.11 -11.74
N LEU A 65 10.55 -4.77 -12.65
CA LEU A 65 10.42 -5.12 -14.07
C LEU A 65 10.50 -6.63 -14.32
N ASP A 66 11.48 -7.31 -13.71
CA ASP A 66 11.66 -8.75 -13.88
C ASP A 66 10.47 -9.51 -13.29
N TRP A 67 10.06 -9.17 -12.07
CA TRP A 67 8.91 -9.80 -11.41
C TRP A 67 7.63 -9.60 -12.22
N SER A 68 7.39 -8.38 -12.71
CA SER A 68 6.17 -8.09 -13.46
C SER A 68 6.06 -8.92 -14.73
N LYS A 69 7.17 -9.27 -15.39
CA LYS A 69 7.18 -10.11 -16.60
C LYS A 69 6.86 -11.58 -16.30
N GLU A 70 7.41 -12.12 -15.21
CA GLU A 70 7.26 -13.54 -14.87
C GLU A 70 5.94 -13.85 -14.17
N ASN A 71 5.40 -12.88 -13.44
CA ASN A 71 4.26 -13.05 -12.56
C ASN A 71 3.03 -12.24 -13.00
N LEU A 72 2.91 -11.94 -14.31
CA LEU A 72 1.81 -11.13 -14.90
C LEU A 72 0.42 -11.59 -14.46
N GLN A 73 0.21 -12.89 -14.30
CA GLN A 73 -1.09 -13.46 -13.90
C GLN A 73 -1.57 -12.96 -12.53
N TYR A 74 -0.65 -12.49 -11.68
CA TYR A 74 -0.94 -11.95 -10.37
C TYR A 74 -1.19 -10.45 -10.38
N ILE A 75 -1.20 -9.76 -11.52
CA ILE A 75 -1.33 -8.31 -11.60
C ILE A 75 -2.74 -7.92 -12.03
N ASN A 76 -3.39 -7.06 -11.24
CA ASN A 76 -4.59 -6.36 -11.63
C ASN A 76 -4.21 -5.05 -12.34
N HIS A 77 -4.05 -5.10 -13.66
CA HIS A 77 -3.66 -3.96 -14.50
C HIS A 77 -4.56 -2.73 -14.32
N SER A 78 -5.86 -2.94 -14.15
CA SER A 78 -6.82 -1.85 -13.92
C SER A 78 -6.59 -1.13 -12.60
N ARG A 79 -6.19 -1.87 -11.56
CA ARG A 79 -5.82 -1.29 -10.26
C ARG A 79 -4.45 -0.62 -10.34
N LEU A 80 -3.46 -1.29 -10.94
CA LEU A 80 -2.11 -0.73 -11.12
C LEU A 80 -2.16 0.63 -11.81
N LYS A 81 -2.89 0.74 -12.91
CA LYS A 81 -3.07 2.00 -13.65
C LYS A 81 -3.67 3.11 -12.78
N ARG A 82 -4.66 2.80 -11.95
CA ARG A 82 -5.28 3.79 -11.04
C ARG A 82 -4.33 4.20 -9.93
N LEU A 83 -3.62 3.24 -9.33
CA LEU A 83 -2.63 3.52 -8.29
C LEU A 83 -1.49 4.39 -8.84
N ARG A 84 -0.92 4.03 -10.00
CA ARG A 84 0.10 4.84 -10.68
C ARG A 84 -0.40 6.25 -10.96
N LYS A 85 -1.65 6.41 -11.41
CA LYS A 85 -2.25 7.74 -11.61
C LYS A 85 -2.22 8.58 -10.33
N VAL A 86 -2.61 7.99 -9.20
CA VAL A 86 -2.55 8.70 -7.89
C VAL A 86 -1.12 9.06 -7.55
N VAL A 87 -0.14 8.17 -7.76
CA VAL A 87 1.28 8.52 -7.55
C VAL A 87 1.71 9.69 -8.45
N THR A 88 1.24 9.71 -9.71
CA THR A 88 1.56 10.79 -10.67
C THR A 88 0.97 12.16 -10.29
N GLU A 89 -0.04 12.21 -9.42
CA GLU A 89 -0.54 13.47 -8.86
C GLU A 89 0.49 14.16 -7.94
N HIS A 90 1.51 13.43 -7.49
CA HIS A 90 2.56 13.93 -6.60
C HIS A 90 3.90 14.10 -7.30
N VAL A 91 4.28 13.13 -8.15
CA VAL A 91 5.60 13.05 -8.81
C VAL A 91 5.48 12.49 -10.22
N GLN A 92 6.29 12.98 -11.16
CA GLN A 92 6.36 12.36 -12.49
C GLN A 92 7.00 10.98 -12.39
N LEU A 93 6.28 9.95 -12.86
CA LEU A 93 6.81 8.60 -12.96
C LEU A 93 7.32 8.30 -14.38
N PRO A 94 8.33 7.44 -14.53
CA PRO A 94 8.66 6.86 -15.83
C PRO A 94 7.43 6.17 -16.46
N VAL A 95 7.41 6.10 -17.79
CA VAL A 95 6.37 5.38 -18.53
C VAL A 95 6.31 3.93 -18.03
N ASP A 96 5.10 3.43 -17.81
CA ASP A 96 4.92 2.05 -17.40
C ASP A 96 5.27 1.12 -18.57
N ILE A 97 6.44 0.51 -18.48
CA ILE A 97 6.95 -0.46 -19.46
C ILE A 97 6.68 -1.90 -19.01
N SER A 98 5.88 -2.13 -17.95
CA SER A 98 5.47 -3.47 -17.53
C SER A 98 4.69 -4.22 -18.62
N GLU A 99 4.06 -3.49 -19.55
CA GLU A 99 3.34 -4.06 -20.71
C GLU A 99 4.26 -4.32 -21.92
N MET A 100 5.52 -3.90 -21.89
CA MET A 100 6.46 -4.16 -22.99
C MET A 100 6.96 -5.61 -22.91
N HIS A 101 6.36 -6.47 -23.74
CA HIS A 101 6.79 -7.83 -24.01
C HIS A 101 8.18 -7.85 -24.66
N ALA A 102 9.23 -7.69 -23.87
CA ALA A 102 10.57 -8.07 -24.28
C ALA A 102 10.69 -9.59 -24.15
N ALA A 103 10.95 -10.28 -25.27
CA ALA A 103 11.36 -11.67 -25.24
C ALA A 103 12.66 -11.79 -24.43
N SER A 104 12.63 -12.41 -23.26
CA SER A 104 13.87 -12.78 -22.56
C SER A 104 13.66 -13.82 -21.46
N THR A 105 14.67 -14.70 -21.39
CA THR A 105 15.06 -15.63 -20.32
C THR A 105 14.55 -15.31 -18.92
N SER A 106 14.03 -16.34 -18.25
CA SER A 106 13.67 -16.31 -16.83
C SER A 106 14.83 -15.80 -15.97
N SER A 107 14.50 -14.90 -15.05
CA SER A 107 15.39 -14.40 -14.02
C SER A 107 15.57 -15.48 -12.96
N LYS A 108 16.81 -15.92 -12.74
CA LYS A 108 17.14 -16.83 -11.63
C LYS A 108 16.88 -16.26 -10.23
N TYR A 109 16.49 -14.99 -10.13
CA TYR A 109 16.25 -14.28 -8.88
C TYR A 109 14.77 -14.06 -8.59
N ILE A 110 13.88 -14.41 -9.53
CA ILE A 110 12.44 -14.34 -9.37
C ILE A 110 11.90 -15.76 -9.34
N THR A 111 11.06 -16.04 -8.35
CA THR A 111 10.24 -17.24 -8.32
C THR A 111 8.78 -16.86 -8.28
N GLU A 112 7.92 -17.84 -8.46
CA GLU A 112 6.50 -17.67 -8.17
C GLU A 112 6.31 -17.37 -6.67
N PRO A 113 5.43 -16.42 -6.28
CA PRO A 113 5.11 -16.19 -4.89
C PRO A 113 4.46 -17.44 -4.26
N ASP A 114 4.87 -17.82 -3.05
CA ASP A 114 4.19 -18.89 -2.32
C ASP A 114 2.82 -18.38 -1.83
N ALA A 115 1.76 -18.85 -2.46
CA ALA A 115 0.39 -18.49 -2.09
C ALA A 115 -0.02 -18.98 -0.69
N ARG A 116 0.70 -19.95 -0.10
CA ARG A 116 0.43 -20.45 1.26
C ARG A 116 1.00 -19.56 2.34
N GLU A 117 1.96 -18.70 2.01
CA GLU A 117 2.45 -17.69 2.93
C GLU A 117 1.32 -16.77 3.40
N VAL A 118 1.33 -16.44 4.69
CA VAL A 118 0.26 -15.66 5.34
C VAL A 118 0.17 -14.25 4.75
N SER A 119 1.32 -13.63 4.47
CA SER A 119 1.39 -12.31 3.84
C SER A 119 0.83 -12.30 2.41
N ASN A 120 0.77 -13.45 1.74
CA ASN A 120 0.36 -13.60 0.35
C ASN A 120 -1.14 -13.86 0.17
N LEU A 121 -2.00 -13.43 1.11
CA LEU A 121 -3.46 -13.58 1.00
C LEU A 121 -4.01 -13.07 -0.35
N LEU A 122 -3.53 -11.91 -0.83
CA LEU A 122 -4.00 -11.36 -2.12
C LEU A 122 -3.61 -12.25 -3.30
N ILE A 123 -2.40 -12.80 -3.29
CA ILE A 123 -1.93 -13.76 -4.30
C ILE A 123 -2.82 -14.99 -4.31
N ARG A 124 -3.09 -15.58 -3.13
CA ARG A 124 -3.97 -16.75 -2.98
C ARG A 124 -5.37 -16.48 -3.53
N LEU A 125 -5.95 -15.31 -3.21
CA LEU A 125 -7.26 -14.92 -3.73
C LEU A 125 -7.25 -14.72 -5.25
N ARG A 126 -6.15 -14.23 -5.83
CA ARG A 126 -6.00 -14.08 -7.28
C ARG A 126 -5.85 -15.41 -8.00
N LEU A 127 -5.26 -16.42 -7.38
CA LEU A 127 -5.27 -17.79 -7.92
C LEU A 127 -6.69 -18.36 -8.00
N ILE A 128 -7.51 -18.12 -6.98
CA ILE A 128 -8.85 -18.70 -6.89
C ILE A 128 -9.87 -17.93 -7.74
N PHE A 129 -9.80 -16.59 -7.75
CA PHE A 129 -10.82 -15.72 -8.35
C PHE A 129 -10.35 -14.92 -9.57
N GLY A 130 -9.08 -15.10 -9.97
CA GLY A 130 -8.41 -14.29 -10.97
C GLY A 130 -7.99 -12.91 -10.46
N SER A 131 -7.07 -12.26 -11.18
CA SER A 131 -6.59 -10.89 -10.91
C SER A 131 -7.61 -9.82 -11.29
N THR A 132 -8.75 -9.84 -10.60
CA THR A 132 -9.94 -9.01 -10.89
C THR A 132 -10.39 -8.20 -9.68
N THR A 133 -11.36 -7.31 -9.88
CA THR A 133 -12.05 -6.58 -8.79
C THR A 133 -12.63 -7.51 -7.72
N ARG A 134 -13.01 -8.74 -8.09
CA ARG A 134 -13.58 -9.71 -7.14
C ARG A 134 -12.59 -10.11 -6.06
N ALA A 135 -11.36 -10.48 -6.44
CA ALA A 135 -10.30 -10.84 -5.51
C ALA A 135 -10.00 -9.67 -4.55
N GLU A 136 -9.98 -8.44 -5.06
CA GLU A 136 -9.76 -7.24 -4.25
C GLU A 136 -10.88 -6.97 -3.24
N VAL A 137 -12.13 -7.16 -3.64
CA VAL A 137 -13.30 -6.98 -2.77
C VAL A 137 -13.25 -7.98 -1.63
N ILE A 138 -12.99 -9.26 -1.94
CA ILE A 138 -12.87 -10.31 -0.92
C ILE A 138 -11.69 -10.01 0.00
N PHE A 139 -10.51 -9.68 -0.55
CA PHE A 139 -9.34 -9.32 0.24
C PHE A 139 -9.65 -8.18 1.22
N HIS A 140 -10.28 -7.11 0.73
CA HIS A 140 -10.61 -5.98 1.58
C HIS A 140 -11.56 -6.39 2.71
N LEU A 141 -12.65 -7.08 2.39
CA LEU A 141 -13.63 -7.47 3.41
C LEU A 141 -13.09 -8.49 4.42
N LEU A 142 -12.18 -9.39 4.01
CA LEU A 142 -11.49 -10.28 4.95
C LEU A 142 -10.60 -9.50 5.93
N THR A 143 -9.87 -8.51 5.43
CA THR A 143 -8.90 -7.75 6.22
C THR A 143 -9.51 -6.60 7.03
N THR A 144 -10.68 -6.08 6.64
CA THR A 144 -11.34 -4.94 7.32
C THR A 144 -12.69 -5.29 7.95
N GLY A 145 -13.18 -6.52 7.76
CA GLY A 145 -14.44 -7.02 8.32
C GLY A 145 -15.68 -6.60 7.53
N SER A 146 -15.97 -5.30 7.43
CA SER A 146 -17.14 -4.81 6.68
C SER A 146 -16.90 -3.46 5.99
N ALA A 147 -17.50 -3.28 4.82
CA ALA A 147 -17.39 -2.03 4.06
C ALA A 147 -18.50 -1.87 3.02
N ASN A 148 -18.73 -0.63 2.59
CA ASN A 148 -19.53 -0.30 1.41
C ASN A 148 -18.66 -0.13 0.14
N SER A 149 -19.30 -0.02 -1.03
CA SER A 149 -18.60 0.07 -2.32
C SER A 149 -17.64 1.25 -2.42
N ASN A 150 -17.98 2.40 -1.81
CA ASN A 150 -17.14 3.59 -1.81
C ASN A 150 -15.90 3.41 -0.95
N GLN A 151 -16.06 2.84 0.25
CA GLN A 151 -14.94 2.56 1.16
C GLN A 151 -13.93 1.63 0.50
N ILE A 152 -14.38 0.51 -0.09
CA ILE A 152 -13.51 -0.45 -0.78
C ILE A 152 -12.82 0.22 -1.97
N ALA A 153 -13.57 0.93 -2.82
CA ALA A 153 -13.02 1.56 -4.02
C ALA A 153 -11.93 2.57 -3.70
N ASN A 154 -12.16 3.42 -2.70
CA ASN A 154 -11.17 4.39 -2.24
C ASN A 154 -9.97 3.69 -1.60
N ARG A 155 -10.18 2.74 -0.70
CA ARG A 155 -9.09 2.07 0.03
C ARG A 155 -8.21 1.22 -0.89
N ARG A 156 -8.76 0.63 -1.96
CA ARG A 156 -8.07 -0.31 -2.85
C ARG A 156 -7.73 0.26 -4.23
N PHE A 157 -8.00 1.54 -4.49
CA PHE A 157 -7.75 2.19 -5.79
C PHE A 157 -8.53 1.54 -6.95
N LEU A 158 -9.82 1.28 -6.75
CA LEU A 158 -10.70 0.60 -7.70
C LEU A 158 -11.80 1.52 -8.24
N ASN A 159 -12.50 1.07 -9.28
CA ASN A 159 -13.72 1.72 -9.74
C ASN A 159 -14.91 1.31 -8.85
N GLN A 160 -15.58 2.29 -8.25
CA GLN A 160 -16.71 2.05 -7.34
C GLN A 160 -17.88 1.29 -7.97
N LYS A 161 -18.22 1.56 -9.24
CA LYS A 161 -19.31 0.86 -9.94
C LYS A 161 -18.97 -0.63 -10.14
N ALA A 162 -17.73 -0.94 -10.49
CA ALA A 162 -17.25 -2.32 -10.61
C ALA A 162 -17.25 -3.04 -9.26
N VAL A 163 -16.84 -2.35 -8.19
CA VAL A 163 -16.90 -2.87 -6.82
C VAL A 163 -18.33 -3.19 -6.42
N LEU A 164 -19.28 -2.27 -6.63
CA LEU A 164 -20.69 -2.48 -6.31
C LEU A 164 -21.26 -3.69 -7.03
N LEU A 165 -20.96 -3.84 -8.33
CA LEU A 165 -21.41 -4.97 -9.13
C LEU A 165 -20.90 -6.31 -8.58
N GLU A 166 -19.63 -6.38 -8.14
CA GLU A 166 -19.08 -7.61 -7.56
C GLU A 166 -19.64 -7.88 -6.16
N LEU A 167 -19.87 -6.86 -5.33
CA LEU A 167 -20.54 -7.01 -4.04
C LEU A 167 -21.93 -7.64 -4.19
N GLU A 168 -22.72 -7.17 -5.17
CA GLU A 168 -24.06 -7.69 -5.43
C GLU A 168 -24.04 -9.14 -5.92
N LYS A 169 -23.10 -9.48 -6.81
CA LYS A 169 -22.92 -10.87 -7.28
C LYS A 169 -22.53 -11.80 -6.14
N LEU A 170 -21.55 -11.40 -5.33
CA LEU A 170 -21.05 -12.21 -4.22
C LEU A 170 -22.09 -12.36 -3.11
N ALA A 171 -22.88 -11.32 -2.81
CA ALA A 171 -24.01 -11.42 -1.89
C ALA A 171 -25.09 -12.38 -2.42
N LYS A 172 -25.45 -12.28 -3.71
CA LYS A 172 -26.40 -13.20 -4.35
C LYS A 172 -25.90 -14.65 -4.34
N ALA A 173 -24.59 -14.86 -4.45
CA ALA A 173 -23.96 -16.18 -4.39
C ALA A 173 -23.83 -16.74 -2.96
N GLY A 174 -24.24 -15.99 -1.93
CA GLY A 174 -24.09 -16.41 -0.54
C GLY A 174 -22.65 -16.33 -0.03
N VAL A 175 -21.75 -15.61 -0.71
CA VAL A 175 -20.37 -15.41 -0.22
C VAL A 175 -20.31 -14.25 0.78
N LEU A 176 -21.17 -13.24 0.60
CA LEU A 176 -21.24 -12.07 1.47
C LEU A 176 -22.59 -12.00 2.19
N VAL A 177 -22.56 -11.39 3.38
CA VAL A 177 -23.76 -10.91 4.08
C VAL A 177 -23.92 -9.43 3.78
N GLU A 178 -25.15 -9.03 3.46
CA GLU A 178 -25.51 -7.63 3.31
C GLU A 178 -26.26 -7.16 4.56
N LYS A 179 -25.78 -6.08 5.18
CA LYS A 179 -26.48 -5.39 6.27
C LYS A 179 -26.89 -4.01 5.81
N ARG A 180 -28.20 -3.77 5.80
CA ARG A 180 -28.79 -2.46 5.49
C ARG A 180 -29.10 -1.71 6.77
N SER A 181 -28.68 -0.44 6.83
CA SER A 181 -29.17 0.55 7.78
C SER A 181 -29.86 1.68 7.01
N ALA A 182 -30.53 2.60 7.71
CA ALA A 182 -31.15 3.77 7.09
C ALA A 182 -30.14 4.70 6.37
N ARG A 183 -28.85 4.61 6.72
CA ARG A 183 -27.80 5.49 6.17
C ARG A 183 -26.82 4.77 5.26
N GLU A 184 -26.68 3.45 5.39
CA GLU A 184 -25.56 2.73 4.78
C GLU A 184 -25.92 1.29 4.39
N ARG A 185 -25.32 0.83 3.29
CA ARG A 185 -25.37 -0.56 2.83
C ARG A 185 -23.97 -1.14 2.98
N LEU A 186 -23.79 -1.99 4.00
CA LEU A 186 -22.50 -2.62 4.32
C LEU A 186 -22.51 -4.08 3.94
N PHE A 187 -21.35 -4.56 3.51
CA PHE A 187 -21.12 -5.96 3.17
C PHE A 187 -20.01 -6.51 4.05
N SER A 188 -20.10 -7.79 4.41
CA SER A 188 -19.06 -8.55 5.11
C SER A 188 -18.97 -9.95 4.55
N VAL A 189 -17.82 -10.62 4.67
CA VAL A 189 -17.68 -12.02 4.26
C VAL A 189 -18.49 -12.93 5.19
N GLN A 190 -19.15 -13.95 4.64
CA GLN A 190 -19.78 -14.97 5.48
C GLN A 190 -18.73 -15.72 6.31
N ARG A 191 -19.07 -16.09 7.55
CA ARG A 191 -18.13 -16.71 8.50
C ARG A 191 -17.52 -17.99 7.96
N ASP A 192 -18.33 -18.87 7.39
CA ASP A 192 -17.87 -20.18 6.89
C ASP A 192 -16.95 -20.00 5.68
N PHE A 193 -17.23 -19.03 4.83
CA PHE A 193 -16.37 -18.68 3.69
C PHE A 193 -15.07 -18.02 4.15
N ALA A 194 -15.12 -17.14 5.14
CA ALA A 194 -13.93 -16.52 5.71
C ALA A 194 -12.99 -17.56 6.36
N GLY A 195 -13.56 -18.60 6.97
CA GLY A 195 -12.82 -19.73 7.56
C GLY A 195 -12.00 -20.57 6.56
N LEU A 196 -12.18 -20.37 5.25
CA LEU A 196 -11.34 -21.00 4.21
C LEU A 196 -9.96 -20.36 4.07
N PHE A 197 -9.74 -19.19 4.68
CA PHE A 197 -8.52 -18.40 4.52
C PHE A 197 -7.85 -18.16 5.87
N GLU A 198 -6.62 -18.66 6.00
CA GLU A 198 -5.73 -18.31 7.09
C GLU A 198 -4.96 -17.03 6.72
N PHE A 199 -5.10 -16.00 7.55
CA PHE A 199 -4.35 -14.76 7.43
C PHE A 199 -4.21 -14.06 8.79
N GLU A 200 -3.20 -13.22 8.94
CA GLU A 200 -3.09 -12.28 10.05
C GLU A 200 -3.60 -10.91 9.60
N ILE A 201 -4.44 -10.28 10.43
CA ILE A 201 -4.78 -8.87 10.21
C ILE A 201 -3.54 -8.07 10.55
N GLN A 202 -2.98 -7.43 9.54
CA GLN A 202 -1.76 -6.65 9.69
C GLN A 202 -2.06 -5.18 9.91
N SER A 203 -1.20 -4.51 10.66
CA SER A 203 -1.44 -3.14 11.15
C SER A 203 -1.33 -2.08 10.05
N ILE A 204 -0.66 -2.39 8.94
CA ILE A 204 -0.29 -1.40 7.92
C ILE A 204 -0.74 -1.82 6.53
N SER A 205 -1.32 -0.86 5.80
CA SER A 205 -1.58 -0.90 4.37
C SER A 205 -0.37 -0.38 3.60
N ALA A 206 0.32 -1.28 2.89
CA ALA A 206 1.51 -0.93 2.11
C ALA A 206 1.28 0.24 1.14
N SER A 207 0.17 0.21 0.38
CA SER A 207 -0.17 1.26 -0.59
C SER A 207 -0.30 2.65 0.05
N TRP A 208 -0.97 2.75 1.20
CA TRP A 208 -1.23 4.04 1.86
C TRP A 208 -0.02 4.53 2.65
N PHE A 209 0.75 3.61 3.25
CA PHE A 209 2.03 3.95 3.90
C PHE A 209 3.04 4.51 2.90
N LEU A 210 3.18 3.86 1.75
CA LEU A 210 4.08 4.32 0.68
C LEU A 210 3.58 5.63 0.06
N LEU A 211 2.27 5.81 -0.08
CA LEU A 211 1.70 7.07 -0.57
C LEU A 211 1.89 8.23 0.42
N ALA A 212 1.72 7.98 1.72
CA ALA A 212 2.02 8.95 2.77
C ALA A 212 3.50 9.33 2.76
N SER A 213 4.39 8.34 2.68
CA SER A 213 5.84 8.52 2.60
C SER A 213 6.23 9.38 1.39
N LEU A 214 5.67 9.07 0.21
CA LEU A 214 5.89 9.83 -1.01
C LEU A 214 5.38 11.27 -0.88
N LEU A 215 4.15 11.48 -0.40
CA LEU A 215 3.58 12.81 -0.19
C LEU A 215 4.50 13.66 0.71
N ILE A 216 4.95 13.08 1.83
CA ILE A 216 5.81 13.79 2.78
C ILE A 216 7.15 14.15 2.13
N LEU A 217 7.81 13.22 1.43
CA LEU A 217 9.08 13.46 0.76
C LEU A 217 8.97 14.55 -0.32
N GLU A 218 7.91 14.50 -1.13
CA GLU A 218 7.76 15.36 -2.31
C GLU A 218 7.10 16.71 -2.02
N LYS A 219 6.44 16.87 -0.87
CA LYS A 219 5.72 18.12 -0.53
C LYS A 219 6.19 18.79 0.76
N CYS A 220 6.84 18.06 1.66
CA CYS A 220 7.21 18.58 2.98
C CYS A 220 8.71 18.52 3.25
N LEU A 221 9.43 17.53 2.68
CA LEU A 221 10.84 17.27 2.93
C LEU A 221 11.69 17.35 1.65
N THR A 222 11.34 18.27 0.75
CA THR A 222 12.10 18.49 -0.50
C THR A 222 13.49 19.06 -0.19
N ASP A 223 14.44 18.88 -1.10
CA ASP A 223 15.81 19.40 -0.92
C ASP A 223 15.85 20.94 -0.79
N GLU A 224 14.85 21.63 -1.35
CA GLU A 224 14.71 23.10 -1.25
C GLU A 224 14.26 23.55 0.15
N LEU A 225 13.44 22.75 0.84
CA LEU A 225 12.88 23.10 2.15
C LEU A 225 13.73 22.58 3.31
N ILE A 226 14.42 21.45 3.13
CA ILE A 226 15.01 20.65 4.23
C ILE A 226 16.08 21.36 5.06
N GLU A 227 16.67 22.43 4.52
CA GLU A 227 17.69 23.23 5.21
C GLU A 227 17.10 24.25 6.19
N ASP A 228 15.81 24.57 6.07
CA ASP A 228 15.10 25.51 6.94
C ASP A 228 13.94 24.81 7.66
N GLU A 229 14.10 24.61 8.97
CA GLU A 229 13.11 23.95 9.82
C GLU A 229 11.74 24.64 9.76
N TYR A 230 11.70 25.98 9.72
CA TYR A 230 10.44 26.71 9.67
C TYR A 230 9.67 26.42 8.38
N LEU A 231 10.38 26.39 7.24
CA LEU A 231 9.76 26.08 5.94
C LEU A 231 9.23 24.64 5.90
N VAL A 232 9.96 23.67 6.45
CA VAL A 232 9.48 22.29 6.57
C VAL A 232 8.19 22.23 7.39
N LEU A 233 8.20 22.80 8.60
CA LEU A 233 7.06 22.79 9.50
C LEU A 233 5.83 23.46 8.87
N SER A 234 6.04 24.57 8.15
CA SER A 234 4.99 25.24 7.37
C SER A 234 4.43 24.32 6.29
N ALA A 235 5.28 23.63 5.54
CA ALA A 235 4.83 22.71 4.47
C ALA A 235 3.98 21.55 5.02
N PHE A 236 4.31 21.02 6.21
CA PHE A 236 3.45 20.04 6.88
C PHE A 236 2.08 20.62 7.22
N MET A 237 2.01 21.87 7.69
CA MET A 237 0.73 22.54 7.97
C MET A 237 -0.10 22.72 6.70
N ASP A 238 0.51 23.11 5.60
CA ASP A 238 -0.17 23.26 4.31
C ASP A 238 -0.74 21.92 3.80
N GLN A 239 -0.03 20.82 4.06
CA GLN A 239 -0.47 19.47 3.70
C GLN A 239 -1.24 18.74 4.81
N LYS A 240 -1.57 19.41 5.92
CA LYS A 240 -2.12 18.79 7.14
C LYS A 240 -3.25 17.81 6.88
N LYS A 241 -4.25 18.21 6.09
CA LYS A 241 -5.40 17.35 5.77
C LYS A 241 -4.98 16.06 5.03
N ARG A 242 -4.10 16.19 4.03
CA ARG A 242 -3.68 15.06 3.17
C ARG A 242 -2.73 14.13 3.90
N VAL A 243 -1.75 14.68 4.62
CA VAL A 243 -0.82 13.89 5.46
C VAL A 243 -1.61 13.12 6.49
N SER A 244 -2.55 13.76 7.21
CA SER A 244 -3.37 13.07 8.19
C SER A 244 -4.23 11.98 7.58
N GLU A 245 -4.90 12.27 6.46
CA GLU A 245 -5.72 11.28 5.77
C GLU A 245 -4.90 10.07 5.30
N TYR A 246 -3.71 10.30 4.72
CA TYR A 246 -2.91 9.21 4.17
C TYR A 246 -2.30 8.35 5.28
N LEU A 247 -1.83 8.96 6.37
CA LEU A 247 -1.30 8.22 7.52
C LEU A 247 -2.39 7.42 8.24
N GLN A 248 -3.56 8.01 8.49
CA GLN A 248 -4.71 7.26 9.05
C GLN A 248 -5.17 6.12 8.14
N ARG A 249 -4.98 6.27 6.82
CA ARG A 249 -5.26 5.18 5.88
C ARG A 249 -4.15 4.14 5.84
N ALA A 250 -2.93 4.53 6.15
CA ALA A 250 -1.75 3.67 6.19
C ALA A 250 -1.83 2.65 7.33
N GLY A 251 -2.40 2.99 8.47
CA GLY A 251 -2.62 2.05 9.56
C GLY A 251 -3.25 2.72 10.77
N GLU A 252 -3.68 1.91 11.73
CA GLU A 252 -4.17 2.42 13.00
C GLU A 252 -3.08 2.31 14.06
N CYS A 253 -2.98 3.32 14.92
CA CYS A 253 -2.13 3.31 16.08
C CYS A 253 -2.79 4.09 17.22
N ASN A 254 -2.29 3.96 18.45
CA ASN A 254 -2.88 4.58 19.64
C ASN A 254 -2.66 6.10 19.74
N LEU A 255 -2.15 6.73 18.68
CA LEU A 255 -1.87 8.16 18.61
C LEU A 255 -2.94 8.86 17.75
N THR A 256 -3.24 10.11 18.09
CA THR A 256 -4.14 10.95 17.29
C THR A 256 -3.32 12.04 16.61
N LEU A 257 -3.40 12.08 15.28
CA LEU A 257 -2.80 13.16 14.49
C LEU A 257 -3.52 14.47 14.81
N SER A 258 -2.82 15.35 15.51
CA SER A 258 -3.35 16.60 16.04
C SER A 258 -2.23 17.65 16.10
N GLY A 259 -2.57 18.87 16.54
CA GLY A 259 -1.62 19.98 16.61
C GLY A 259 -2.20 21.23 15.98
N SER A 260 -2.20 22.31 16.74
CA SER A 260 -2.71 23.63 16.34
C SER A 260 -1.62 24.50 15.71
N THR A 261 -0.37 24.27 16.11
CA THR A 261 0.82 24.94 15.57
C THR A 261 1.60 24.03 14.61
N ALA A 262 2.49 24.62 13.82
CA ALA A 262 3.32 23.87 12.88
C ALA A 262 4.26 22.89 13.58
N TYR A 263 4.81 23.29 14.72
CA TYR A 263 5.63 22.43 15.58
C TYR A 263 4.84 21.24 16.13
N GLU A 264 3.69 21.49 16.76
CA GLU A 264 2.85 20.43 17.35
C GLU A 264 2.41 19.41 16.29
N PHE A 265 2.00 19.90 15.12
CA PHE A 265 1.56 19.01 14.04
C PHE A 265 2.72 18.19 13.47
N TYR A 266 3.89 18.80 13.29
CA TYR A 266 5.08 18.08 12.86
C TYR A 266 5.50 16.99 13.85
N GLU A 267 5.59 17.30 15.15
CA GLU A 267 5.88 16.30 16.17
C GLU A 267 4.85 15.15 16.15
N SER A 268 3.55 15.48 16.11
CA SER A 268 2.47 14.50 16.02
C SER A 268 2.61 13.59 14.80
N VAL A 269 2.98 14.14 13.64
CA VAL A 269 3.23 13.35 12.42
C VAL A 269 4.44 12.43 12.57
N THR A 270 5.56 12.92 13.11
CA THR A 270 6.76 12.09 13.29
C THR A 270 6.52 10.92 14.25
N GLU A 271 5.79 11.15 15.35
CA GLU A 271 5.42 10.12 16.31
C GLU A 271 4.46 9.10 15.71
N TYR A 272 3.43 9.57 15.01
CA TYR A 272 2.47 8.69 14.33
C TYR A 272 3.16 7.83 13.27
N TYR A 273 4.03 8.43 12.44
CA TYR A 273 4.79 7.70 11.43
C TYR A 273 5.68 6.62 12.07
N ARG A 274 6.40 6.95 13.15
CA ARG A 274 7.21 5.97 13.90
C ARG A 274 6.39 4.84 14.50
N CYS A 275 5.18 5.14 14.97
CA CYS A 275 4.26 4.13 15.50
C CYS A 275 3.76 3.18 14.40
N LEU A 276 3.60 3.68 13.18
CA LEU A 276 3.33 2.88 11.99
C LEU A 276 4.57 2.20 11.41
N CYS A 277 5.79 2.50 11.86
CA CYS A 277 6.98 1.92 11.22
C CYS A 277 7.00 0.41 11.46
N PRO A 278 7.01 -0.40 10.40
CA PRO A 278 7.01 -1.84 10.54
C PRO A 278 8.38 -2.40 10.95
N LEU A 279 9.44 -1.60 10.79
CA LEU A 279 10.83 -1.98 11.08
C LEU A 279 11.25 -1.74 12.54
N SER A 280 10.41 -1.07 13.35
CA SER A 280 10.75 -0.67 14.72
C SER A 280 10.33 -1.66 15.81
N GLN A 281 9.73 -2.79 15.44
CA GLN A 281 9.36 -3.86 16.37
C GLN A 281 10.16 -5.13 16.06
N ALA A 282 11.47 -5.06 16.30
CA ALA A 282 12.34 -6.23 16.47
C ALA A 282 12.77 -6.32 17.94
#